data_AF-A0A0D0CQQ5-F1
#
_entry.id   AF-A0A0D0CQQ5-F1
#
_cell.length_a   1.000
_cell.length_b   1.000
_cell.length_c   1.000
_cell.angle_alpha   90.00
_cell.angle_beta   90.00
_cell.angle_gamma   90.00
#
_symmetry.space_group_name_H-M   'P 1'
#
loop_
_entity.id
_entity.type
_entity.pdbx_description
1 polymer ?
#
loop_
_entity_poly.entity_id
_entity_poly.type
_entity_poly.pdbx_seq_one_letter_code
_entity_poly.pdbx_strand_id
1 'polypeptide(L)' 'MSSQCSFQSQLPALLSHFLFGQLHPDNECNAKEIPLNMLPHFDGRIWVFNSSLSRFFSPSDLSGFKGMHWEHIQVSPR' A
#
# COMPACT_ATOMS: atom_id res chain seq x y z
N MET A 1 16.04 -17.37 -0.24
CA MET A 1 15.38 -16.98 -1.51
C MET A 1 14.37 -15.90 -1.15
N SER A 2 14.84 -14.65 -1.13
CA SER A 2 14.01 -13.50 -0.72
C SER A 2 13.08 -13.18 -1.87
N SER A 3 11.79 -13.42 -1.71
CA SER A 3 10.76 -12.98 -2.65
C SER A 3 10.84 -11.46 -2.77
N GLN A 4 11.56 -10.96 -3.78
CA GLN A 4 11.53 -9.55 -4.13
C GLN A 4 10.08 -9.24 -4.53
N CYS A 5 9.38 -8.53 -3.65
CA CYS A 5 8.02 -8.10 -3.83
C CYS A 5 7.99 -7.18 -5.06
N SER A 6 7.41 -7.64 -6.16
CA SER A 6 7.29 -6.94 -7.44
C SER A 6 6.51 -5.61 -7.39
N PHE A 7 5.98 -5.24 -6.23
CA PHE A 7 5.25 -3.99 -5.99
C PHE A 7 6.13 -2.73 -6.03
N GLN A 8 7.44 -2.84 -5.79
CA GLN A 8 8.30 -1.66 -5.66
C GLN A 8 8.53 -0.95 -7.02
N SER A 9 8.49 -1.67 -8.14
CA SER A 9 8.68 -1.09 -9.48
C SER A 9 7.41 -0.42 -10.04
N GLN A 10 6.23 -0.80 -9.54
CA GLN A 10 4.94 -0.30 -10.03
C GLN A 10 4.41 0.89 -9.21
N LEU A 11 5.03 1.17 -8.05
CA LEU A 11 4.55 2.18 -7.12
C LEU A 11 4.45 3.61 -7.73
N PRO A 12 5.42 4.09 -8.54
CA PRO A 12 5.28 5.39 -9.19
C PRO A 12 4.05 5.47 -10.11
N ALA A 13 3.78 4.41 -10.88
CA ALA A 13 2.61 4.36 -11.76
C ALA A 13 1.30 4.37 -10.98
N LEU A 14 1.21 3.57 -9.91
CA LEU A 14 0.04 3.54 -9.03
C LEU A 14 -0.20 4.89 -8.34
N LEU A 15 0.86 5.55 -7.90
CA LEU A 15 0.79 6.88 -7.30
C LEU A 15 0.28 7.90 -8.31
N SER A 16 0.77 7.89 -9.54
CA SER A 16 0.28 8.76 -10.62
C SER A 16 -1.21 8.56 -10.90
N HIS A 17 -1.70 7.32 -10.96
CA HIS A 17 -3.13 7.05 -11.12
C HIS A 17 -3.95 7.53 -9.92
N PHE A 18 -3.45 7.33 -8.70
CA PHE A 18 -4.12 7.81 -7.49
C PHE A 18 -4.21 9.34 -7.47
N LEU A 19 -3.10 10.03 -7.78
CA LEU A 19 -3.06 11.50 -7.85
C LEU A 19 -4.02 12.04 -8.91
N PHE A 20 -4.10 11.39 -10.08
CA PHE A 20 -5.05 11.78 -11.11
C PHE A 20 -6.51 11.72 -10.63
N GLY A 21 -6.90 10.65 -9.94
CA GLY A 21 -8.25 10.53 -9.36
C GLY A 21 -8.53 11.57 -8.27
N GLN A 22 -7.51 12.00 -7.52
CA GLN A 22 -7.67 13.06 -6.51
C GLN A 22 -7.78 14.45 -7.14
N LEU A 23 -7.07 14.72 -8.24
CA LEU A 23 -7.06 16.02 -8.92
C LEU A 23 -8.27 16.24 -9.82
N HIS A 24 -8.90 15.16 -10.28
CA HIS A 24 -10.03 15.20 -11.22
C HIS A 24 -11.21 14.35 -10.71
N PRO A 25 -11.86 14.73 -9.59
CA PRO A 25 -12.91 13.93 -8.97
C PRO A 25 -14.18 13.78 -9.83
N ASP A 26 -14.48 14.77 -10.68
CA ASP A 26 -15.67 14.77 -11.56
C ASP A 26 -15.38 14.19 -12.95
N ASN A 27 -14.16 13.70 -13.18
CA ASN A 27 -13.77 13.16 -14.48
C ASN A 27 -14.13 11.67 -14.54
N GLU A 28 -15.05 11.31 -15.44
CA GLU A 28 -15.45 9.91 -15.66
C GLU A 28 -14.35 9.08 -16.34
N CYS A 29 -13.27 9.71 -16.80
CA CYS A 29 -12.18 9.03 -17.45
C CYS A 29 -11.39 8.17 -16.44
N ASN A 30 -11.32 6.87 -16.73
CA ASN A 30 -10.59 5.93 -15.89
C ASN A 30 -9.09 6.20 -16.01
N ALA A 31 -8.43 6.53 -14.89
CA ALA A 31 -6.99 6.79 -14.86
C ALA A 31 -6.16 5.64 -15.48
N LYS A 32 -6.65 4.39 -15.46
CA LYS A 32 -5.97 3.22 -16.04
C LYS A 32 -5.94 3.21 -17.58
N GLU A 33 -6.83 3.95 -18.22
CA GLU A 33 -6.91 4.06 -19.68
C GLU A 33 -6.03 5.20 -20.21
N ILE A 34 -5.54 6.05 -19.32
CA ILE A 34 -4.69 7.19 -19.65
C ILE A 34 -3.23 6.71 -19.74
N PRO A 35 -2.52 7.01 -20.83
CA PRO A 35 -1.09 6.75 -20.95
C PRO A 35 -0.29 7.36 -19.79
N LEU A 36 0.71 6.62 -19.27
CA LEU A 36 1.50 7.03 -18.11
C LEU A 36 2.22 8.38 -18.27
N ASN A 37 2.53 8.77 -19.50
CA ASN A 37 3.16 10.05 -19.84
C ASN A 37 2.22 11.26 -19.77
N MET A 38 0.90 11.03 -19.73
CA MET A 38 -0.11 12.08 -19.56
C MET A 38 -0.59 12.20 -18.10
N LEU A 39 -0.21 11.26 -17.25
CA LEU A 39 -0.55 11.29 -15.84
C LEU A 39 0.41 12.21 -15.06
N PRO A 40 -0.06 12.81 -13.96
CA PRO A 40 0.79 13.64 -13.12
C PRO A 40 1.95 12.80 -12.57
N HIS A 41 3.17 13.31 -12.75
CA HIS A 41 4.37 12.70 -12.19
C HIS A 41 4.61 13.19 -10.75
N PHE A 42 5.09 12.29 -9.89
CA PHE A 42 5.45 12.63 -8.53
C PHE A 42 6.97 12.73 -8.41
N ASP A 43 7.49 13.97 -8.36
CA ASP A 43 8.93 14.25 -8.22
C ASP A 43 9.44 14.20 -6.77
N GLY A 44 8.55 13.93 -5.81
CA GLY A 44 8.90 13.87 -4.38
C GLY A 44 9.65 12.60 -4.00
N ARG A 45 10.29 12.61 -2.82
CA ARG A 45 10.90 11.41 -2.25
C ARG A 45 9.82 10.45 -1.74
N ILE A 46 9.85 9.23 -2.26
CA ILE A 46 9.01 8.12 -1.82
C ILE A 46 9.79 7.28 -0.81
N TRP A 47 9.26 7.18 0.40
CA TRP A 47 9.81 6.31 1.45
C TRP A 47 8.95 5.04 1.54
N VAL A 48 9.58 3.88 1.36
CA VAL A 48 8.90 2.57 1.47
C VAL A 48 9.28 1.95 2.81
N PHE A 49 8.27 1.77 3.66
CA PHE A 49 8.40 1.04 4.92
C PHE A 49 7.81 -0.36 4.75
N ASN A 50 8.54 -1.39 5.15
CA ASN A 50 8.01 -2.74 5.10
C ASN A 50 7.17 -2.97 6.37
N SER A 51 5.88 -3.21 6.20
CA SER A 51 4.97 -3.58 7.28
C SER A 51 4.41 -4.97 7.05
N SER A 52 4.31 -5.76 8.11
CA SER A 52 3.58 -7.03 8.11
C SER A 52 2.47 -7.00 9.16
N LEU A 53 1.33 -7.58 8.82
CA LEU A 53 0.23 -7.80 9.75
C LEU A 53 0.18 -9.29 10.08
N SER A 54 0.34 -9.64 11.35
CA SER A 54 0.16 -10.99 11.86
C SER A 54 -1.22 -11.10 12.51
N ARG A 55 -2.04 -12.03 12.03
CA ARG A 55 -3.31 -12.39 12.68
C ARG A 55 -3.19 -13.81 13.20
N PHE A 56 -3.37 -13.99 14.50
CA PHE A 56 -3.33 -15.30 15.12
C PHE A 56 -4.41 -15.46 16.18
N PHE A 57 -4.81 -16.70 16.40
CA PHE A 57 -5.74 -17.05 17.45
C PHE A 57 -4.94 -17.43 18.71
N SER A 58 -5.11 -16.66 19.78
CA SER A 58 -4.57 -16.97 21.10
C SER A 58 -5.72 -17.51 21.96
N PRO A 59 -5.76 -18.81 22.30
CA PRO A 59 -6.82 -19.39 23.12
C PRO A 59 -6.76 -18.99 24.60
N SER A 60 -5.98 -17.97 24.99
CA SER A 60 -5.78 -17.59 26.40
C SER A 60 -6.91 -16.71 26.93
N ASP A 61 -7.29 -16.88 28.21
CA ASP A 61 -8.38 -16.13 28.86
C ASP A 61 -8.22 -14.60 28.83
N LEU A 62 -6.98 -14.11 28.69
CA LEU A 62 -6.66 -12.67 28.57
C LEU A 62 -7.02 -12.07 27.20
N SER A 63 -7.25 -12.89 26.18
CA SER A 63 -7.50 -12.44 24.79
C SER A 63 -8.97 -12.14 24.48
N GLY A 64 -9.87 -12.29 25.46
CA GLY A 64 -11.30 -11.99 25.33
C GLY A 64 -12.12 -13.04 24.59
N PHE A 65 -13.44 -12.87 24.59
CA PHE A 65 -14.37 -13.82 23.97
C PHE A 65 -14.16 -13.85 22.44
N LYS A 66 -13.64 -14.98 21.93
CA LYS A 66 -13.20 -15.30 20.55
C LYS A 66 -11.68 -15.29 20.27
N GLY A 67 -10.80 -14.99 21.22
CA GLY A 67 -9.37 -15.30 21.14
C GLY A 67 -8.59 -14.79 19.92
N MET A 68 -9.10 -13.80 19.18
CA MET A 68 -8.48 -13.33 17.94
C MET A 68 -7.56 -12.13 18.23
N HIS A 69 -6.28 -12.26 17.89
CA HIS A 69 -5.26 -11.22 18.10
C HIS A 69 -4.64 -10.74 16.78
N TRP A 70 -4.28 -9.45 16.74
CA TRP A 70 -3.77 -8.77 15.56
C TRP A 70 -2.55 -7.94 15.97
N GLU A 71 -1.38 -8.28 15.45
CA GLU A 71 -0.15 -7.53 15.67
C GLU A 71 0.28 -6.84 14.37
N HIS A 72 0.62 -5.55 14.48
CA HIS A 72 1.18 -4.77 13.40
C HIS A 72 2.67 -4.58 13.63
N ILE A 73 3.49 -5.22 12.79
CA ILE A 73 4.94 -5.19 12.87
C ILE A 73 5.46 -4.30 11.75
N GLN A 74 6.24 -3.28 12.11
CA GLN A 74 6.85 -2.35 11.16
C GLN A 74 8.37 -2.53 11.18
N VAL A 75 8.96 -2.67 9.99
CA VAL A 75 10.41 -2.62 9.77
C VAL A 75 10.72 -1.30 9.09
N SER A 76 11.30 -0.38 9.86
CA SER A 76 11.91 0.83 9.31
C SER A 76 13.35 0.49 8.87
N PRO A 77 13.71 0.70 7.59
CA PRO A 77 15.11 0.62 7.18
C PRO A 77 15.94 1.63 8.00
N ARG A 78 17.09 1.22 8.51
CA ARG A 78 18.07 2.12 9.13
C ARG A 78 18.82 2.92 8.07
#